data_AF-A0A7T6YZS1-F1
#
_entry.id   AF-A0A7T6YZS1-F1
#
_cell.length_a   1.000
_cell.length_b   1.000
_cell.length_c   1.000
_cell.angle_alpha   90.00
_cell.angle_beta   90.00
_cell.angle_gamma   90.00
#
_symmetry.space_group_name_H-M   'P 1'
#
loop_
_entity.id
_entity.type
_entity.pdbx_description
1 polymer ?
#
loop_
_entity_poly.entity_id
_entity_poly.type
_entity_poly.pdbx_seq_one_letter_code
_entity_poly.pdbx_strand_id
1 'polypeptide(L)'
;MEREYVEDYEERKTIIINSMNMMESSPSSYQDLLPDGRNAHVTRLKFHDSFESLVGVPQEGVVMLVNKQQEELRETIKQMKEGVEKLFDEDFNVSQMFHHLGG
;
A
#
# COMPACT_ATOMS: atom_id res chain seq x y z
N MET A 1 -11.78 -11.53 7.08
CA MET A 1 -11.03 -11.13 8.28
C MET A 1 -9.80 -10.31 7.94
N GLU A 2 -8.73 -10.85 7.32
CA GLU A 2 -7.54 -10.02 7.03
C GLU A 2 -7.80 -8.89 6.02
N ARG A 3 -8.47 -9.19 4.89
CA ARG A 3 -8.79 -8.18 3.86
C ARG A 3 -9.69 -7.05 4.38
N GLU A 4 -10.68 -7.41 5.20
CA GLU A 4 -11.62 -6.49 5.84
C GLU A 4 -10.92 -5.55 6.84
N TYR A 5 -9.93 -6.04 7.58
CA TYR A 5 -9.12 -5.21 8.48
C TYR A 5 -8.26 -4.19 7.71
N VAL A 6 -7.68 -4.57 6.57
CA VAL A 6 -6.90 -3.65 5.72
C VAL A 6 -7.78 -2.56 5.14
N GLU A 7 -8.96 -2.95 4.65
CA GLU A 7 -9.91 -2.01 4.06
C GLU A 7 -10.40 -1.00 5.11
N ASP A 8 -10.80 -1.45 6.32
CA ASP A 8 -11.18 -0.57 7.43
C ASP A 8 -10.01 0.34 7.88
N TYR A 9 -8.79 -0.18 7.91
CA TYR A 9 -7.60 0.61 8.25
C TYR A 9 -7.34 1.72 7.24
N GLU A 10 -7.33 1.42 5.94
CA GLU A 10 -7.09 2.42 4.89
C GLU A 10 -8.25 3.43 4.78
N GLU A 11 -9.49 3.00 5.02
CA GLU A 11 -10.64 3.91 5.10
C GLU A 11 -10.49 4.92 6.23
N ARG A 12 -10.22 4.45 7.45
CA ARG A 12 -10.02 5.31 8.62
C ARG A 12 -8.85 6.27 8.43
N LYS A 13 -7.74 5.76 7.89
CA LYS A 13 -6.57 6.58 7.56
C LYS A 13 -6.92 7.69 6.56
N THR A 14 -7.69 7.37 5.53
CA THR A 14 -8.14 8.35 4.53
C THR A 14 -9.03 9.42 5.14
N ILE A 15 -9.98 9.03 6.01
CA ILE A 15 -10.85 9.96 6.74
C ILE A 15 -10.02 10.94 7.59
N ILE A 16 -9.03 10.41 8.32
CA ILE A 16 -8.16 11.20 9.18
C ILE A 16 -7.33 12.20 8.36
N ILE A 17 -6.69 11.75 7.28
CA ILE A 17 -5.88 12.60 6.40
C ILE A 17 -6.73 13.73 5.79
N ASN A 18 -7.93 13.41 5.32
CA ASN A 18 -8.84 14.43 4.77
C ASN A 18 -9.23 15.47 5.81
N SER A 19 -9.51 15.02 7.04
CA SER A 19 -9.81 15.93 8.16
C SER A 19 -8.62 16.85 8.46
N MET A 20 -7.40 16.31 8.49
CA MET A 20 -6.16 17.09 8.67
C MET A 20 -6.00 18.14 7.57
N ASN A 21 -6.14 17.76 6.30
CA ASN A 21 -6.06 18.67 5.17
C ASN A 21 -7.08 19.81 5.27
N MET A 22 -8.33 19.49 5.65
CA MET A 22 -9.38 20.50 5.86
C MET A 22 -8.98 21.48 6.97
N MET A 23 -8.48 20.98 8.09
CA MET A 23 -8.04 21.82 9.21
C MET A 23 -6.87 22.73 8.83
N GLU A 24 -5.87 22.22 8.11
CA GLU A 24 -4.73 23.02 7.65
C GLU A 24 -5.12 24.08 6.62
N SER A 25 -6.11 23.79 5.77
CA SER A 25 -6.58 24.72 4.73
C SER A 25 -7.37 25.90 5.28
N SER A 26 -7.98 25.78 6.46
CA SER A 26 -8.79 26.83 7.06
C SER A 26 -8.51 27.03 8.56
N PRO A 27 -7.29 27.46 8.95
CA PRO A 27 -6.91 27.61 10.35
C PRO A 27 -7.80 28.59 11.12
N SER A 28 -8.27 29.65 10.46
CA SER A 28 -9.14 30.68 11.04
C SER A 28 -10.51 30.15 11.48
N SER A 29 -10.99 29.06 10.88
CA SER A 29 -12.26 28.43 11.29
C SER A 29 -12.20 27.80 12.69
N TYR A 30 -11.00 27.63 13.23
CA TYR A 30 -10.73 27.04 14.54
C TYR A 30 -10.33 28.07 15.58
N GLN A 31 -10.52 29.35 15.28
CA GLN A 31 -10.18 30.48 16.15
C GLN A 31 -10.87 30.40 17.52
N ASP A 32 -12.10 29.89 17.55
CA ASP A 32 -12.93 29.74 18.75
C ASP A 32 -12.43 28.62 19.68
N LEU A 33 -11.53 27.75 19.22
CA LEU A 33 -10.90 26.71 20.04
C LEU A 33 -9.75 27.26 20.91
N LEU A 34 -9.31 28.50 20.68
CA LEU A 34 -8.26 29.09 21.50
C LEU A 34 -8.82 29.53 22.87
N PRO A 35 -8.17 29.15 23.98
CA PRO A 35 -8.66 29.44 25.33
C PRO A 35 -8.69 30.95 25.66
N ASP A 36 -7.83 31.74 25.02
CA ASP A 36 -7.74 33.18 25.23
C ASP A 36 -8.43 33.95 24.10
N GLY A 37 -9.74 34.11 24.25
CA GLY A 37 -10.55 34.99 23.42
C GLY A 37 -10.06 36.43 23.48
N ARG A 38 -9.39 36.87 22.40
CA ARG A 38 -9.34 38.23 21.81
C ARG A 38 -7.97 38.64 21.27
N ASN A 39 -6.86 38.03 21.71
CA ASN A 39 -5.51 38.49 21.32
C ASN A 39 -4.66 37.46 20.56
N ALA A 40 -5.03 36.18 20.58
CA ALA A 40 -4.35 35.15 19.79
C ALA A 40 -5.06 34.99 18.44
N HIS A 41 -4.33 34.85 17.34
CA HIS A 41 -4.89 34.58 16.01
C HIS A 41 -4.31 33.28 15.48
N VAL A 42 -5.17 32.36 15.07
CA VAL A 42 -4.74 31.12 14.42
C VAL A 42 -4.27 31.46 13.01
N THR A 43 -2.95 31.57 12.84
CA THR A 43 -2.34 31.86 11.53
C THR A 43 -2.11 30.60 10.71
N ARG A 44 -1.86 29.46 11.37
CA ARG A 44 -1.58 28.19 10.72
C ARG A 44 -1.83 27.02 11.65
N LEU A 45 -2.43 25.96 11.13
CA LEU A 45 -2.42 24.62 11.73
C LEU A 45 -1.44 23.74 10.94
N LYS A 46 -0.68 22.90 11.64
CA LYS A 46 0.33 22.00 11.05
C LYS A 46 0.20 20.63 11.71
N PHE A 47 -0.55 19.74 11.09
CA PHE A 47 -0.71 18.34 11.48
C PHE A 47 0.35 17.48 10.80
N HIS A 48 0.60 17.67 9.50
CA HIS A 48 1.56 16.84 8.75
C HIS A 48 3.02 16.99 9.22
N ASP A 49 3.37 18.14 9.81
CA ASP A 49 4.72 18.41 10.34
C ASP A 49 4.91 17.96 11.81
N SER A 50 3.84 17.59 12.52
CA SER A 50 3.85 17.38 13.98
C SER A 50 3.59 15.94 14.42
N PHE A 51 3.26 15.02 13.50
CA PHE A 51 3.32 13.60 13.80
C PHE A 51 4.77 13.12 13.69
N GLU A 52 5.43 12.93 14.83
CA GLU A 52 6.56 12.01 14.88
C GLU A 52 6.05 10.66 14.38
N SER A 53 6.79 10.05 13.44
CA SER A 53 6.55 8.66 13.03
C SER A 53 6.37 7.84 14.29
N LEU A 54 5.22 7.15 14.44
CA LEU A 54 4.94 6.29 15.59
C LEU A 54 6.20 5.47 15.88
N VAL A 55 6.84 5.74 17.02
CA VAL A 55 8.09 5.07 17.40
C VAL A 55 7.76 3.60 17.60
N GLY A 56 8.16 2.81 16.61
CA GLY A 56 7.66 1.45 16.41
C GLY A 56 6.50 1.44 15.43
N VAL A 57 6.82 1.20 14.15
CA VAL A 57 5.83 0.79 13.15
C VAL A 57 4.98 -0.32 13.79
N PRO A 58 3.63 -0.28 13.71
CA PRO A 58 2.82 -1.37 14.21
C PRO A 58 3.35 -2.65 13.59
N GLN A 59 3.88 -3.58 14.41
CA GLN A 59 4.50 -4.81 13.88
C GLN A 59 3.54 -5.54 12.93
N GLU A 60 2.24 -5.42 13.18
CA GLU A 60 1.15 -5.90 12.35
C GLU A 60 1.20 -5.38 10.90
N GLY A 61 1.48 -4.09 10.69
CA GLY A 61 1.59 -3.50 9.35
C GLY A 61 2.83 -3.93 8.60
N VAL A 62 3.96 -4.14 9.30
CA VAL A 62 5.20 -4.67 8.70
C VAL A 62 5.02 -6.14 8.33
N VAL A 63 4.43 -6.93 9.22
CA VAL A 63 4.14 -8.35 8.97
C VAL A 63 3.21 -8.50 7.77
N MET A 64 2.18 -7.65 7.66
CA MET A 64 1.30 -7.65 6.50
C MET A 64 2.00 -7.27 5.19
N LEU A 65 2.87 -6.25 5.22
CA LEU A 65 3.66 -5.88 4.04
C LEU A 65 4.57 -7.04 3.59
N VAL A 66 5.20 -7.72 4.54
CA VAL A 66 6.05 -8.90 4.29
C VAL A 66 5.23 -10.06 3.73
N ASN A 67 4.05 -10.34 4.29
CA ASN A 67 3.15 -11.39 3.79
C ASN A 67 2.69 -11.10 2.36
N LYS A 68 2.32 -9.84 2.06
CA LYS A 68 1.94 -9.43 0.70
C LYS A 68 3.09 -9.62 -0.29
N GLN A 69 4.30 -9.18 0.08
CA GLN A 69 5.50 -9.36 -0.75
C GLN A 69 5.84 -10.83 -0.99
N GLN A 70 5.68 -11.69 0.02
CA GLN A 70 5.87 -13.14 -0.14
C GLN A 70 4.88 -13.75 -1.13
N GLU A 71 3.63 -13.32 -1.09
CA GLU A 71 2.60 -13.85 -1.99
C GLU A 71 2.82 -13.40 -3.44
N GLU A 72 3.18 -12.13 -3.66
CA GLU A 72 3.57 -11.62 -4.98
C GLU A 72 4.80 -12.38 -5.54
N LEU A 73 5.78 -12.69 -4.69
CA LEU A 73 6.94 -13.52 -5.06
C LEU A 73 6.53 -14.94 -5.45
N ARG A 74 5.62 -15.58 -4.72
CA ARG A 74 5.13 -16.92 -5.04
C ARG A 74 4.41 -16.95 -6.38
N GLU A 75 3.54 -15.98 -6.64
CA GLU A 75 2.83 -15.87 -7.92
C GLU A 75 3.81 -15.62 -9.07
N THR A 76 4.82 -14.78 -8.87
CA THR A 76 5.88 -14.55 -9.87
C THR A 76 6.64 -15.84 -10.18
N ILE A 77 7.04 -16.60 -9.14
CA ILE A 77 7.73 -17.89 -9.31
C ILE A 77 6.84 -18.90 -10.05
N LYS A 78 5.55 -18.94 -9.73
CA LYS A 78 4.58 -19.81 -10.40
C LYS A 78 4.45 -19.46 -11.88
N GLN A 79 4.31 -18.18 -12.21
CA GLN A 79 4.26 -17.71 -13.61
C GLN A 79 5.56 -18.02 -14.36
N MET A 80 6.72 -17.87 -13.71
CA MET A 80 8.01 -18.28 -14.28
C MET A 80 8.05 -19.78 -14.57
N LYS A 81 7.59 -20.60 -13.63
CA LYS A 81 7.53 -22.06 -13.81
C LYS A 81 6.61 -22.46 -14.96
N GLU A 82 5.41 -21.89 -15.03
CA GLU A 82 4.46 -22.12 -16.12
C GLU A 82 5.04 -21.65 -17.47
N GLY A 83 5.77 -20.53 -17.48
CA GLY A 83 6.47 -20.05 -18.67
C GLY A 83 7.58 -20.99 -19.13
N VAL A 84 8.37 -21.53 -18.19
CA VAL A 84 9.40 -22.52 -18.48
C VAL A 84 8.79 -23.83 -19.00
N GLU A 85 7.73 -24.34 -18.38
CA GLU A 85 7.03 -25.54 -18.84
C GLU A 85 6.50 -25.39 -20.26
N LYS A 86 5.90 -24.24 -20.60
CA LYS A 86 5.46 -23.95 -21.98
C LYS A 86 6.61 -23.93 -22.98
N LEU A 87 7.75 -23.34 -22.62
CA LEU A 87 8.92 -23.32 -23.49
C LEU A 87 9.45 -24.74 -23.75
N PHE A 88 9.48 -25.60 -22.73
CA PHE A 88 9.87 -27.01 -22.90
C PHE A 88 8.86 -27.81 -23.73
N ASP A 89 7.57 -27.58 -23.55
CA ASP A 89 6.53 -28.24 -24.35
C ASP A 89 6.62 -27.83 -25.83
N GLU A 90 6.88 -26.54 -26.11
CA GLU A 90 7.11 -26.04 -27.46
C GLU A 90 8.39 -26.62 -28.08
N ASP A 91 9.52 -26.63 -27.36
CA ASP A 91 10.79 -27.21 -27.83
C ASP A 91 10.67 -28.72 -28.10
N PHE A 92 9.94 -29.45 -27.26
CA PHE A 92 9.68 -30.87 -27.46
C PHE A 92 8.82 -31.10 -28.71
N ASN A 93 7.80 -30.27 -28.93
CA ASN A 93 6.91 -30.37 -30.08
C ASN A 93 7.65 -30.03 -31.40
N VAL A 94 8.48 -28.99 -31.39
CA VAL A 94 9.35 -28.62 -32.52
C VAL A 94 10.37 -29.72 -32.82
N SER A 95 11.01 -30.28 -31.78
CA SER A 95 11.98 -31.37 -31.93
C SER A 95 11.34 -32.64 -32.51
N GLN A 96 10.09 -32.95 -32.15
CA GLN A 96 9.36 -34.06 -32.75
C GLN A 96 9.03 -33.83 -34.23
N MET A 97 8.73 -32.59 -34.65
CA MET A 97 8.52 -32.28 -36.07
C MET A 97 9.77 -32.54 -36.92
N PHE A 98 10.95 -32.20 -36.40
CA PHE A 98 12.22 -32.47 -37.11
C PHE A 98 12.59 -33.96 -37.15
N HIS A 99 12.19 -34.75 -36.16
CA HIS A 99 12.34 -36.21 -36.22
C HIS A 99 11.44 -36.88 -37.28
N HIS A 100 10.26 -36.31 -37.57
CA HIS A 100 9.34 -36.86 -38.59
C HIS A 100 9.67 -36.40 -40.02
N LEU A 101 10.50 -35.36 -40.20
CA LEU A 101 10.92 -34.86 -41.51
C LEU A 101 12.31 -35.35 -41.95
N GLY A 102 13.04 -36.04 -41.07
CA GLY A 102 14.38 -36.58 -41.32
C GLY A 102 14.46 -38.10 -41.52
N GLY A 103 13.31 -38.77 -41.72
CA GLY A 103 13.21 -40.21 -42.01
C GLY A 103 12.89 -40.50 -43.47
#